data_AF-A0A9R1NWR6-F1
#
_entry.id   AF-A0A9R1NWR6-F1
#
_cell.length_a   1.000
_cell.length_b   1.000
_cell.length_c   1.000
_cell.angle_alpha   90.00
_cell.angle_beta   90.00
_cell.angle_gamma   90.00
#
_symmetry.space_group_name_H-M   'P 1'
#
loop_
_entity.id
_entity.type
_entity.pdbx_description
1 polymer ?
#
loop_
_entity_poly.entity_id
_entity_poly.type
_entity_poly.pdbx_seq_one_letter_code
_entity_poly.pdbx_strand_id
1 'polypeptide(L)'
;MRRPGPLLCAALAAAAVALLAPLPPAAIAADCPLDFSWPNFALIASVCSDQNGHSKCCRYINAVLAVSSAMYANTTGTLGVPSELADACIRNISDTFVSNGILPTAASFCGLGIKIQASYQCVGMTTIVQMLQSPNFSDVTRNCATSLPDAVSCKRCLNSGLSYLRHLVGEQDNVTLNTCRDAAFVAFVSQGNISTLDTAGCFFSVQELSALQVNISTSSPAGYPAPNISPSPFASQIPGEHVAEVSSNHHHSYKRVIFPAVGALVTGLSVTLLVVLILLIRRKSKELEKIEGINPLKVLSSCVTKGQEGTSTIFGRFSYAEMRRATRNFSTTLGGNDNATIFKGQLSNGSVVAIKRIESSPKQDLLAFCKEMEFLGRLHHRHLVGLKGYCLTKFERFQVYEYMENGSLKDHLH
;
A
#
# COMPACT_ATOMS: atom_id res chain seq x y z
N MET A 1 3.74 -53.61 48.74
CA MET A 1 4.50 -52.73 47.83
C MET A 1 3.87 -52.79 46.44
N ARG A 2 3.06 -51.79 46.06
CA ARG A 2 2.46 -51.69 44.70
C ARG A 2 3.38 -50.81 43.85
N ARG A 3 3.91 -51.35 42.76
CA ARG A 3 4.68 -50.59 41.77
C ARG A 3 3.77 -49.61 41.03
N PRO A 4 4.18 -48.36 40.80
CA PRO A 4 3.39 -47.41 40.01
C PRO A 4 3.34 -47.86 38.54
N GLY A 5 2.19 -47.67 37.91
CA GLY A 5 1.91 -48.09 36.54
C GLY A 5 2.62 -47.23 35.48
N PRO A 6 2.79 -47.76 34.25
CA PRO A 6 3.61 -47.17 33.19
C PRO A 6 3.17 -45.78 32.72
N LEU A 7 1.92 -45.39 32.97
CA LEU A 7 1.38 -44.06 32.66
C LEU A 7 1.98 -42.95 33.54
N LEU A 8 2.35 -43.25 34.79
CA LEU A 8 2.95 -42.27 35.69
C LEU A 8 4.39 -41.93 35.28
N CYS A 9 5.13 -42.93 34.77
CA CYS A 9 6.49 -42.73 34.25
C CYS A 9 6.49 -41.92 32.95
N ALA A 10 5.49 -42.09 32.08
CA ALA A 10 5.37 -41.30 30.85
C ALA A 10 5.05 -39.81 31.13
N ALA A 11 4.19 -39.54 32.13
CA ALA A 11 3.86 -38.17 32.52
C ALA A 11 5.06 -37.43 33.16
N LEU A 12 5.86 -38.14 33.97
CA LEU A 12 7.08 -37.58 34.57
C LEU A 12 8.19 -37.35 33.54
N ALA A 13 8.30 -38.21 32.51
CA ALA A 13 9.24 -38.01 31.41
C ALA A 13 8.86 -36.82 30.51
N ALA A 14 7.58 -36.61 30.23
CA ALA A 14 7.11 -35.46 29.46
C ALA A 14 7.32 -34.13 30.20
N ALA A 15 7.14 -34.11 31.52
CA ALA A 15 7.40 -32.92 32.34
C ALA A 15 8.91 -32.58 32.43
N ALA A 16 9.79 -33.60 32.44
CA ALA A 16 11.24 -33.40 32.46
C ALA A 16 11.79 -32.87 31.13
N VAL A 17 11.20 -33.24 29.99
CA VAL A 17 11.60 -32.73 28.66
C VAL A 17 11.19 -31.27 28.47
N ALA A 18 10.07 -30.82 29.06
CA ALA A 18 9.64 -29.42 29.02
C ALA A 18 10.53 -28.48 29.87
N LEU A 19 11.20 -29.02 30.90
CA LEU A 19 12.14 -28.27 31.77
C LEU A 19 13.57 -28.21 31.21
N LEU A 20 13.87 -28.99 30.16
CA LEU A 20 15.17 -29.04 29.48
C LEU A 20 15.15 -28.37 28.10
N ALA A 21 14.01 -27.79 27.69
CA ALA A 21 13.99 -26.95 26.50
C ALA A 21 14.83 -25.69 26.76
N PRO A 22 15.84 -25.39 25.92
CA PRO A 22 16.55 -24.13 26.04
C PRO A 22 15.53 -22.99 25.91
N LEU A 23 15.49 -22.14 26.93
CA LEU A 23 14.82 -20.85 26.86
C LEU A 23 15.24 -20.19 25.53
N PRO A 24 14.32 -19.64 24.73
CA PRO A 24 14.71 -18.84 23.58
C PRO A 24 15.69 -17.78 24.10
N PRO A 25 16.82 -17.54 23.42
CA PRO A 25 17.77 -16.53 23.87
C PRO A 25 16.98 -15.25 24.10
N ALA A 26 17.09 -14.69 25.31
CA ALA A 26 16.53 -13.39 25.61
C ALA A 26 16.99 -12.47 24.48
N ALA A 27 16.03 -12.03 23.65
CA ALA A 27 16.31 -11.09 22.59
C ALA A 27 16.92 -9.87 23.29
N ILE A 28 18.22 -9.68 23.11
CA ILE A 28 18.87 -8.40 23.38
C ILE A 28 17.98 -7.42 22.64
N ALA A 29 17.38 -6.48 23.37
CA ALA A 29 16.55 -5.44 22.77
C ALA A 29 17.46 -4.67 21.83
N ALA A 30 17.47 -5.06 20.56
CA ALA A 30 18.21 -4.37 19.54
C ALA A 30 17.44 -3.06 19.29
N ASP A 31 18.12 -1.95 19.53
CA ASP A 31 17.56 -0.62 19.32
C ASP A 31 17.17 -0.42 17.86
N CYS A 32 16.19 0.45 17.63
CA CYS A 32 15.74 0.75 16.27
C CYS A 32 16.86 1.37 15.43
N PRO A 33 17.20 0.83 14.25
CA PRO A 33 18.30 1.35 13.44
C PRO A 33 17.93 2.58 12.60
N LEU A 34 16.68 3.05 12.65
CA LEU A 34 16.24 4.24 11.92
C LEU A 34 16.64 5.53 12.66
N ASP A 35 17.31 6.44 11.96
CA ASP A 35 17.74 7.73 12.51
C ASP A 35 16.65 8.80 12.35
N PHE A 36 16.22 9.36 13.48
CA PHE A 36 15.24 10.44 13.57
C PHE A 36 15.83 11.71 14.22
N SER A 37 17.16 11.88 14.20
CA SER A 37 17.82 13.06 14.79
C SER A 37 17.80 14.31 13.88
N TRP A 38 17.59 14.11 12.58
CA TRP A 38 17.64 15.16 11.56
C TRP A 38 16.42 16.09 11.42
N PRO A 39 15.17 15.70 11.73
CA PRO A 39 14.00 16.54 11.47
C PRO A 39 13.71 17.49 12.64
N ASN A 40 13.31 18.72 12.32
CA ASN A 40 12.80 19.68 13.29
C ASN A 40 11.39 19.29 13.74
N PHE A 41 11.30 18.55 14.84
CA PHE A 41 10.02 18.12 15.38
C PHE A 41 9.13 19.26 15.89
N ALA A 42 9.65 20.47 16.14
CA ALA A 42 8.81 21.59 16.58
C ALA A 42 7.80 22.01 15.51
N LEU A 43 8.19 21.98 14.23
CA LEU A 43 7.26 22.25 13.12
C LEU A 43 6.24 21.11 12.98
N ILE A 44 6.69 19.86 13.13
CA ILE A 44 5.80 18.69 13.02
C ILE A 44 4.77 18.69 14.16
N ALA A 45 5.21 18.97 15.39
CA ALA A 45 4.35 19.08 16.55
C ALA A 45 3.31 20.21 16.39
N SER A 46 3.69 21.37 15.84
CA SER A 46 2.75 22.46 15.60
C SER A 46 1.69 22.09 14.55
N VAL A 47 2.09 21.44 13.45
CA VAL A 47 1.15 20.93 12.42
C VAL A 47 0.25 19.83 12.97
N CYS A 48 0.77 18.98 13.85
CA CYS A 48 0.03 17.89 14.48
C CYS A 48 -0.87 18.32 15.64
N SER A 49 -0.75 19.56 16.13
CA SER A 49 -1.59 20.11 17.21
C SER A 49 -2.92 20.69 16.70
N ASP A 50 -3.07 20.94 15.39
CA ASP A 50 -4.31 21.42 14.79
C ASP A 50 -5.36 20.29 14.73
N GLN A 51 -6.55 20.52 15.29
CA GLN A 51 -7.65 19.55 15.35
C GLN A 51 -8.19 19.13 13.98
N ASN A 52 -8.03 19.97 12.94
CA ASN A 52 -8.34 19.62 11.55
C ASN A 52 -7.09 19.17 10.75
N GLY A 53 -5.96 19.02 11.45
CA GLY A 53 -4.63 18.83 10.88
C GLY A 53 -4.18 17.38 10.73
N HIS A 54 -4.98 16.36 11.12
CA HIS A 54 -4.54 14.96 11.10
C HIS A 54 -3.98 14.52 9.73
N SER A 55 -4.62 14.94 8.64
CA SER A 55 -4.14 14.63 7.29
C SER A 55 -2.79 15.30 6.96
N LYS A 56 -2.56 16.54 7.40
CA LYS A 56 -1.29 17.24 7.24
C LYS A 56 -0.21 16.64 8.14
N CYS A 57 -0.55 16.38 9.41
CA CYS A 57 0.31 15.70 10.38
C CYS A 57 0.84 14.37 9.83
N CYS A 58 -0.05 13.53 9.29
CA CYS A 58 0.38 12.26 8.71
C CYS A 58 1.25 12.43 7.47
N ARG A 59 1.07 13.47 6.64
CA ARG A 59 1.98 13.72 5.52
C ARG A 59 3.41 14.01 5.99
N TYR A 60 3.56 14.84 7.02
CA TYR A 60 4.86 15.15 7.62
C TYR A 60 5.49 13.92 8.27
N ILE A 61 4.73 13.20 9.12
CA ILE A 61 5.20 11.98 9.79
C ILE A 61 5.65 10.93 8.76
N ASN A 62 4.84 10.69 7.72
CA ASN A 62 5.16 9.72 6.67
C ASN A 62 6.39 10.14 5.86
N ALA A 63 6.55 11.44 5.58
CA ALA A 63 7.74 11.93 4.90
C ALA A 63 9.01 11.68 5.74
N VAL A 64 8.97 11.99 7.04
CA VAL A 64 10.09 11.76 7.95
C VAL A 64 10.44 10.28 8.07
N LEU A 65 9.43 9.41 8.20
CA LEU A 65 9.63 7.95 8.21
C LEU A 65 10.29 7.47 6.92
N ALA A 66 9.77 7.88 5.77
CA ALA A 66 10.27 7.43 4.48
C ALA A 66 11.69 7.91 4.21
N VAL A 67 12.05 9.14 4.60
CA VAL A 67 13.43 9.64 4.53
C VAL A 67 14.36 8.85 5.45
N SER A 68 13.94 8.57 6.68
CA SER A 68 14.73 7.79 7.64
C SER A 68 14.93 6.34 7.16
N SER A 69 13.88 5.72 6.61
CA SER A 69 13.97 4.43 5.94
C SER A 69 14.88 4.47 4.72
N ALA A 70 14.87 5.55 3.93
CA ALA A 70 15.77 5.69 2.79
C ALA A 70 17.24 5.78 3.20
N MET A 71 17.55 6.49 4.29
CA MET A 71 18.93 6.55 4.82
C MET A 71 19.40 5.16 5.29
N TYR A 72 18.53 4.40 5.95
CA TYR A 72 18.80 3.02 6.34
C TYR A 72 18.91 2.07 5.14
N ALA A 73 18.09 2.27 4.11
CA ALA A 73 18.13 1.49 2.88
C ALA A 73 19.41 1.72 2.09
N ASN A 74 19.96 2.95 2.13
CA ASN A 74 21.23 3.28 1.48
C ASN A 74 22.42 2.51 2.07
N THR A 75 22.38 2.16 3.37
CA THR A 75 23.45 1.38 4.02
C THR A 75 23.20 -0.13 3.94
N THR A 76 21.95 -0.58 3.98
CA THR A 76 21.60 -2.01 4.08
C THR A 76 21.12 -2.67 2.79
N GLY A 77 20.68 -1.88 1.80
CA GLY A 77 20.03 -2.38 0.59
C GLY A 77 18.58 -2.83 0.78
N THR A 78 18.07 -2.84 2.01
CA THR A 78 16.70 -3.28 2.36
C THR A 78 15.74 -2.10 2.38
N LEU A 79 14.48 -2.30 1.99
CA LEU A 79 13.52 -1.19 1.89
C LEU A 79 13.12 -0.63 3.26
N GLY A 80 13.23 -1.43 4.32
CA GLY A 80 12.89 -1.07 5.70
C GLY A 80 13.47 -2.05 6.71
N VAL A 81 13.01 -1.98 7.95
CA VAL A 81 13.60 -2.70 9.08
C VAL A 81 13.10 -4.15 9.17
N PRO A 82 13.97 -5.15 9.46
CA PRO A 82 13.54 -6.54 9.67
C PRO A 82 12.37 -6.67 10.66
N SER A 83 11.49 -7.63 10.44
CA SER A 83 10.29 -7.83 11.28
C SER A 83 10.60 -8.03 12.76
N GLU A 84 11.75 -8.62 13.07
CA GLU A 84 12.25 -8.85 14.44
C GLU A 84 12.50 -7.56 15.22
N LEU A 85 12.84 -6.47 14.51
CA LEU A 85 13.12 -5.16 15.08
C LEU A 85 11.93 -4.19 14.94
N ALA A 86 10.89 -4.57 14.21
CA ALA A 86 9.77 -3.69 13.90
C ALA A 86 9.03 -3.20 15.16
N ASP A 87 8.78 -4.08 16.13
CA ASP A 87 8.09 -3.72 17.37
C ASP A 87 8.93 -2.80 18.27
N ALA A 88 10.25 -3.03 18.30
CA ALA A 88 11.19 -2.14 18.99
C ALA A 88 11.23 -0.77 18.32
N CYS A 89 11.26 -0.72 16.98
CA CYS A 89 11.18 0.53 16.22
C CYS A 89 9.89 1.29 16.41
N ILE A 90 8.73 0.63 16.35
CA ILE A 90 7.44 1.30 16.54
C ILE A 90 7.39 1.97 17.90
N ARG A 91 7.89 1.30 18.95
CA ARG A 91 7.99 1.88 20.30
C ARG A 91 8.95 3.06 20.34
N ASN A 92 10.19 2.90 19.89
CA ASN A 92 11.21 3.96 19.94
C ASN A 92 10.77 5.22 19.16
N ILE A 93 10.14 5.03 17.99
CA ILE A 93 9.62 6.13 17.17
C ILE A 93 8.44 6.80 17.86
N SER A 94 7.53 6.03 18.45
CA SER A 94 6.40 6.59 19.20
C SER A 94 6.89 7.41 20.40
N ASP A 95 7.88 6.90 21.14
CA ASP A 95 8.50 7.59 22.26
C ASP A 95 9.19 8.89 21.80
N THR A 96 9.92 8.84 20.67
CA THR A 96 10.55 10.01 20.04
C THR A 96 9.51 11.06 19.65
N PHE A 97 8.37 10.65 19.08
CA PHE A 97 7.30 11.59 18.71
C PHE A 97 6.68 12.25 19.93
N VAL A 98 6.38 11.46 20.97
CA VAL A 98 5.78 11.96 22.21
C VAL A 98 6.74 12.89 22.95
N SER A 99 8.02 12.54 23.06
CA SER A 99 9.02 13.39 23.71
C SER A 99 9.22 14.74 23.01
N ASN A 100 8.87 14.81 21.72
CA ASN A 100 8.93 16.03 20.92
C ASN A 100 7.58 16.74 20.75
N GLY A 101 6.56 16.39 21.54
CA GLY A 101 5.29 17.12 21.59
C GLY A 101 4.27 16.73 20.53
N ILE A 102 4.45 15.60 19.82
CA ILE A 102 3.44 15.03 18.94
C ILE A 102 2.48 14.16 19.77
N LEU A 103 1.19 14.17 19.41
CA LEU A 103 0.16 13.42 20.13
C LEU A 103 0.48 11.90 20.18
N PRO A 104 0.33 11.20 21.32
CA PRO A 104 0.65 9.78 21.45
C PRO A 104 -0.11 8.87 20.47
N THR A 105 -1.29 9.29 20.04
CA THR A 105 -2.11 8.54 19.08
C THR A 105 -1.64 8.70 17.63
N ALA A 106 -0.71 9.62 17.33
CA ALA A 106 -0.24 9.90 15.96
C ALA A 106 0.39 8.70 15.26
N ALA A 107 1.16 7.89 15.99
CA ALA A 107 1.70 6.65 15.45
C ALA A 107 0.57 5.70 14.97
N SER A 108 -0.52 5.61 15.74
CA SER A 108 -1.65 4.74 15.39
C SER A 108 -2.46 5.27 14.21
N PHE A 109 -2.88 6.54 14.23
CA PHE A 109 -3.78 7.08 13.20
C PHE A 109 -3.05 7.38 11.88
N CYS A 110 -1.72 7.57 11.89
CA CYS A 110 -0.93 7.69 10.67
C CYS A 110 -0.45 6.34 10.10
N GLY A 111 -0.73 5.23 10.79
CA GLY A 111 -0.44 3.88 10.33
C GLY A 111 1.06 3.54 10.35
N LEU A 112 1.76 3.88 11.43
CA LEU A 112 3.21 3.67 11.56
C LEU A 112 3.60 2.19 11.37
N GLY A 113 2.81 1.27 11.93
CA GLY A 113 3.18 -0.14 12.05
C GLY A 113 3.41 -0.88 10.72
N ILE A 114 2.71 -0.48 9.66
CA ILE A 114 2.87 -1.09 8.33
C ILE A 114 4.03 -0.48 7.54
N LYS A 115 4.52 0.71 7.92
CA LYS A 115 5.47 1.52 7.12
C LYS A 115 6.94 1.38 7.52
N ILE A 116 7.22 0.63 8.58
CA ILE A 116 8.58 0.47 9.11
C ILE A 116 9.19 -0.89 8.72
N GLN A 117 8.35 -1.88 8.39
CA GLN A 117 8.79 -3.24 8.09
C GLN A 117 9.51 -3.33 6.74
N ALA A 118 10.53 -4.18 6.64
CA ALA A 118 11.36 -4.39 5.46
C ALA A 118 10.57 -4.78 4.21
N SER A 119 9.48 -5.53 4.39
CA SER A 119 8.62 -5.92 3.28
C SER A 119 7.66 -4.82 2.85
N TYR A 120 7.43 -3.78 3.68
CA TYR A 120 6.33 -2.82 3.52
C TYR A 120 4.98 -3.49 3.21
N GLN A 121 4.84 -4.79 3.49
CA GLN A 121 3.76 -5.64 2.95
C GLN A 121 3.50 -5.42 1.44
N CYS A 122 4.52 -5.02 0.68
CA CYS A 122 4.43 -4.55 -0.68
C CYS A 122 4.76 -5.66 -1.66
N VAL A 123 3.79 -6.58 -1.86
CA VAL A 123 3.88 -7.67 -2.85
C VAL A 123 5.18 -8.49 -2.71
N GLY A 124 5.70 -8.62 -1.48
CA GLY A 124 6.92 -9.36 -1.18
C GLY A 124 8.24 -8.67 -1.57
N MET A 125 8.21 -7.41 -2.01
CA MET A 125 9.44 -6.64 -2.24
C MET A 125 10.08 -6.23 -0.92
N THR A 126 11.35 -6.56 -0.77
CA THR A 126 12.11 -6.34 0.48
C THR A 126 13.41 -5.56 0.28
N THR A 127 13.91 -5.48 -0.96
CA THR A 127 15.17 -4.81 -1.27
C THR A 127 15.01 -3.73 -2.33
N ILE A 128 15.90 -2.74 -2.31
CA ILE A 128 15.97 -1.69 -3.33
C ILE A 128 16.07 -2.33 -4.72
N VAL A 129 16.96 -3.31 -4.88
CA VAL A 129 17.22 -3.97 -6.17
C VAL A 129 15.96 -4.63 -6.73
N GLN A 130 15.19 -5.34 -5.89
CA GLN A 130 13.92 -5.96 -6.31
C GLN A 130 12.92 -4.92 -6.81
N MET A 131 12.79 -3.79 -6.10
CA MET A 131 11.91 -2.71 -6.50
C MET A 131 12.37 -2.04 -7.80
N LEU A 132 13.66 -1.73 -7.94
CA LEU A 132 14.22 -1.10 -9.14
C LEU A 132 14.10 -1.99 -10.39
N GLN A 133 14.21 -3.30 -10.23
CA GLN A 133 14.10 -4.28 -11.33
C GLN A 133 12.65 -4.66 -11.65
N SER A 134 11.68 -4.18 -10.88
CA SER A 134 10.28 -4.50 -11.11
C SER A 134 9.75 -3.87 -12.41
N PRO A 135 8.74 -4.47 -13.05
CA PRO A 135 8.17 -3.94 -14.29
C PRO A 135 7.67 -2.50 -14.13
N ASN A 136 7.97 -1.65 -15.11
CA ASN A 136 7.55 -0.24 -15.18
C ASN A 136 8.20 0.71 -14.14
N PHE A 137 9.10 0.24 -13.27
CA PHE A 137 9.81 1.15 -12.34
C PHE A 137 10.75 2.14 -13.07
N SER A 138 11.23 1.76 -14.25
CA SER A 138 12.02 2.65 -15.12
C SER A 138 11.28 3.94 -15.48
N ASP A 139 9.95 3.91 -15.56
CA ASP A 139 9.15 5.11 -15.84
C ASP A 139 9.14 6.06 -14.65
N VAL A 140 9.09 5.52 -13.42
CA VAL A 140 9.26 6.33 -12.20
C VAL A 140 10.63 6.98 -12.20
N THR A 141 11.67 6.18 -12.44
CA THR A 141 13.06 6.67 -12.48
C THR A 141 13.24 7.80 -13.48
N ARG A 142 12.71 7.65 -14.71
CA ARG A 142 12.80 8.68 -15.76
C ARG A 142 12.03 9.95 -15.42
N ASN A 143 10.80 9.83 -14.91
CA ASN A 143 9.93 10.98 -14.66
C ASN A 143 10.27 11.74 -13.37
N CYS A 144 11.05 11.13 -12.49
CA CYS A 144 11.48 11.73 -11.23
C CYS A 144 12.97 12.15 -11.23
N ALA A 145 13.74 11.89 -12.30
CA ALA A 145 15.19 12.12 -12.37
C ALA A 145 15.62 13.60 -12.35
N THR A 146 14.73 14.53 -12.68
CA THR A 146 15.04 15.97 -12.62
C THR A 146 14.85 16.48 -11.19
N SER A 147 15.68 17.43 -10.75
CA SER A 147 15.44 18.18 -9.51
C SER A 147 13.96 18.60 -9.47
N LEU A 148 13.25 18.35 -8.37
CA LEU A 148 11.79 18.47 -8.25
C LEU A 148 11.26 19.81 -7.66
N PRO A 149 11.91 20.99 -7.80
CA PRO A 149 11.37 22.22 -7.23
C PRO A 149 10.19 22.77 -8.05
N ASP A 150 10.01 22.35 -9.31
CA ASP A 150 8.90 22.81 -10.13
C ASP A 150 7.66 21.89 -9.98
N ALA A 151 6.49 22.51 -9.82
CA ALA A 151 5.22 21.81 -9.58
C ALA A 151 4.84 20.84 -10.73
N VAL A 152 5.36 21.06 -11.93
CA VAL A 152 5.06 20.25 -13.13
C VAL A 152 5.84 18.94 -13.09
N SER A 153 7.14 18.98 -12.83
CA SER A 153 7.99 17.80 -12.66
C SER A 153 7.57 16.99 -11.45
N CYS A 154 7.23 17.66 -10.33
CA CYS A 154 6.68 16.97 -9.16
C CYS A 154 5.40 16.20 -9.50
N LYS A 155 4.44 16.85 -10.18
CA LYS A 155 3.20 16.20 -10.60
C LYS A 155 3.44 15.03 -11.56
N ARG A 156 4.41 15.17 -12.48
CA ARG A 156 4.78 14.10 -13.42
C ARG A 156 5.37 12.89 -12.70
N CYS A 157 6.31 13.13 -11.78
CA CYS A 157 6.90 12.11 -10.93
C CYS A 157 5.83 11.36 -10.12
N LEU A 158 4.97 12.10 -9.39
CA LEU A 158 3.86 11.54 -8.62
C LEU A 158 2.93 10.66 -9.46
N ASN A 159 2.54 11.13 -10.65
CA ASN A 159 1.66 10.38 -11.54
C ASN A 159 2.32 9.10 -12.06
N SER A 160 3.62 9.15 -12.38
CA SER A 160 4.37 7.96 -12.81
C SER A 160 4.48 6.92 -11.69
N GLY A 161 4.78 7.35 -10.46
CA GLY A 161 4.80 6.49 -9.28
C GLY A 161 3.44 5.85 -9.03
N LEU A 162 2.36 6.63 -9.08
CA LEU A 162 1.01 6.11 -8.90
C LEU A 162 0.60 5.12 -10.00
N SER A 163 1.01 5.38 -11.25
CA SER A 163 0.80 4.44 -12.35
C SER A 163 1.54 3.12 -12.10
N TYR A 164 2.83 3.20 -11.76
CA TYR A 164 3.64 2.02 -11.41
C TYR A 164 2.99 1.20 -10.28
N LEU A 165 2.63 1.84 -9.18
CA LEU A 165 2.03 1.18 -8.02
C LEU A 165 0.73 0.47 -8.36
N ARG A 166 -0.12 1.06 -9.21
CA ARG A 166 -1.35 0.40 -9.68
C ARG A 166 -1.07 -0.86 -10.49
N HIS A 167 -0.03 -0.87 -11.32
CA HIS A 167 0.37 -2.05 -12.09
C HIS A 167 0.98 -3.13 -11.20
N LEU A 168 1.78 -2.73 -10.22
CA LEU A 168 2.44 -3.62 -9.28
C LEU A 168 1.43 -4.29 -8.33
N VAL A 169 0.53 -3.48 -7.74
CA VAL A 169 -0.35 -3.90 -6.65
C VAL A 169 -1.67 -4.49 -7.18
N GLY A 170 -2.18 -4.04 -8.33
CA GLY A 170 -3.48 -4.48 -8.87
C GLY A 170 -4.69 -3.89 -8.11
N GLU A 171 -5.83 -4.60 -8.11
CA GLU A 171 -7.06 -4.23 -7.36
C GLU A 171 -6.96 -4.51 -5.84
N GLN A 172 -5.78 -4.38 -5.22
CA GLN A 172 -5.65 -4.55 -3.77
C GLN A 172 -6.12 -3.32 -3.00
N ASP A 173 -6.20 -3.43 -1.67
CA ASP A 173 -6.68 -2.38 -0.79
C ASP A 173 -5.80 -1.11 -0.76
N ASN A 174 -6.41 0.00 -0.33
CA ASN A 174 -5.74 1.30 -0.22
C ASN A 174 -4.56 1.27 0.77
N VAL A 175 -4.54 0.30 1.68
CA VAL A 175 -3.48 0.13 2.67
C VAL A 175 -2.21 -0.33 1.97
N THR A 176 -2.28 -1.42 1.20
CA THR A 176 -1.17 -1.95 0.40
C THR A 176 -0.62 -0.92 -0.56
N LEU A 177 -1.50 -0.15 -1.22
CA LEU A 177 -1.08 0.93 -2.12
C LEU A 177 -0.24 1.99 -1.40
N ASN A 178 -0.65 2.41 -0.20
CA ASN A 178 0.08 3.40 0.60
C ASN A 178 1.43 2.86 1.07
N THR A 179 1.49 1.61 1.52
CA THR A 179 2.74 1.02 2.01
C THR A 179 3.73 0.79 0.87
N CYS A 180 3.25 0.32 -0.30
CA CYS A 180 4.07 0.24 -1.51
C CYS A 180 4.54 1.61 -2.00
N ARG A 181 3.78 2.68 -1.75
CA ARG A 181 4.18 4.05 -2.08
C ARG A 181 5.48 4.43 -1.40
N ASP A 182 5.58 4.17 -0.10
CA ASP A 182 6.75 4.52 0.70
C ASP A 182 7.97 3.68 0.30
N ALA A 183 7.75 2.39 0.03
CA ALA A 183 8.78 1.50 -0.49
C ALA A 183 9.32 1.95 -1.87
N ALA A 184 8.44 2.39 -2.77
CA ALA A 184 8.83 2.92 -4.08
C ALA A 184 9.63 4.22 -3.96
N PHE A 185 9.24 5.10 -3.02
CA PHE A 185 10.01 6.29 -2.68
C PHE A 185 11.41 5.91 -2.21
N VAL A 186 11.53 5.03 -1.22
CA VAL A 186 12.81 4.58 -0.65
C VAL A 186 13.74 4.04 -1.74
N ALA A 187 13.24 3.15 -2.59
CA ALA A 187 14.03 2.59 -3.69
C ALA A 187 14.49 3.66 -4.68
N PHE A 188 13.62 4.63 -4.98
CA PHE A 188 13.93 5.68 -5.94
C PHE A 188 15.02 6.63 -5.42
N VAL A 189 14.88 7.17 -4.21
CA VAL A 189 15.85 8.14 -3.66
C VAL A 189 17.18 7.49 -3.29
N SER A 190 17.20 6.19 -3.00
CA SER A 190 18.43 5.44 -2.70
C SER A 190 19.36 5.28 -3.90
N GLN A 191 18.96 5.72 -5.10
CA GLN A 191 19.84 5.79 -6.27
C GLN A 191 20.88 6.94 -6.17
N GLY A 192 20.72 7.87 -5.23
CA GLY A 192 21.71 8.94 -4.94
C GLY A 192 21.76 10.10 -5.95
N ASN A 193 20.91 10.09 -6.99
CA ASN A 193 20.97 11.07 -8.08
C ASN A 193 20.19 12.37 -7.82
N ILE A 194 19.50 12.49 -6.69
CA ILE A 194 18.55 13.59 -6.41
C ILE A 194 18.54 13.95 -4.92
N SER A 195 18.05 15.15 -4.61
CA SER A 195 17.78 15.58 -3.23
C SER A 195 16.67 14.73 -2.61
N THR A 196 17.01 13.96 -1.57
CA THR A 196 16.05 13.10 -0.85
C THR A 196 14.93 13.92 -0.21
N LEU A 197 15.24 15.09 0.34
CA LEU A 197 14.28 15.95 1.03
C LEU A 197 13.32 16.65 0.07
N ASP A 198 13.81 17.19 -1.05
CA ASP A 198 12.93 17.82 -2.04
C ASP A 198 12.02 16.78 -2.70
N THR A 199 12.55 15.59 -2.95
CA THR A 199 11.76 14.46 -3.46
C THR A 199 10.71 14.03 -2.45
N ALA A 200 11.04 13.96 -1.16
CA ALA A 200 10.09 13.63 -0.11
C ALA A 200 9.01 14.71 0.01
N GLY A 201 9.37 15.99 -0.05
CA GLY A 201 8.41 17.10 -0.06
C GLY A 201 7.39 16.95 -1.20
N CYS A 202 7.86 16.67 -2.42
CA CYS A 202 6.98 16.38 -3.55
C CYS A 202 6.12 15.12 -3.30
N PHE A 203 6.75 14.00 -2.96
CA PHE A 203 6.12 12.68 -2.89
C PHE A 203 5.03 12.59 -1.80
N PHE A 204 5.25 13.26 -0.68
CA PHE A 204 4.32 13.33 0.45
C PHE A 204 3.44 14.58 0.44
N SER A 205 3.59 15.46 -0.54
CA SER A 205 2.86 16.73 -0.65
C SER A 205 3.03 17.59 0.61
N VAL A 206 4.29 17.74 1.01
CA VAL A 206 4.74 18.54 2.15
C VAL A 206 5.57 19.70 1.63
N GLN A 207 5.19 20.92 2.00
CA GLN A 207 5.97 22.12 1.71
C GLN A 207 7.11 22.22 2.74
N GLU A 208 8.28 22.69 2.29
CA GLU A 208 9.40 23.06 3.18
C GLU A 208 9.98 21.90 4.02
N LEU A 209 9.99 20.66 3.51
CA LEU A 209 10.68 19.55 4.20
C LEU A 209 12.18 19.85 4.40
N SER A 210 12.79 20.55 3.44
CA SER A 210 14.19 21.00 3.49
C SER A 210 14.42 22.04 4.60
N ALA A 211 13.39 22.74 5.07
CA ALA A 211 13.46 23.64 6.22
C ALA A 211 13.36 22.89 7.58
N LEU A 212 13.04 21.59 7.56
CA LEU A 212 13.10 20.74 8.75
C LEU A 212 14.54 20.34 9.12
N GLN A 213 15.53 20.53 8.25
CA GLN A 213 16.91 20.22 8.61
C GLN A 213 17.36 21.09 9.78
N VAL A 214 17.77 20.45 10.88
CA VAL A 214 18.51 21.13 11.94
C VAL A 214 19.81 21.65 11.32
N ASN A 215 19.96 22.97 11.30
CA ASN A 215 21.08 23.67 10.69
C ASN A 215 22.34 23.44 11.55
N ILE A 216 22.98 22.28 11.41
CA ILE A 216 24.34 22.06 11.95
C ILE A 216 25.30 22.72 10.97
N SER A 217 25.58 23.99 11.22
CA SER A 217 26.68 24.72 10.60
C SER A 217 28.02 24.08 10.98
N THR A 218 28.52 23.12 10.20
CA THR A 218 29.94 22.75 10.20
C THR A 218 30.41 22.26 8.82
N SER A 219 31.10 23.17 8.12
CA SER A 219 32.20 22.98 7.16
C SER A 219 32.20 21.75 6.23
N SER A 220 31.92 22.03 4.96
CA SER A 220 32.38 21.29 3.78
C SER A 220 33.90 21.01 3.80
N PRO A 221 34.34 19.90 3.20
CA PRO A 221 35.56 19.93 2.40
C PRO A 221 35.26 19.65 0.92
N ALA A 222 35.87 20.49 0.09
CA ALA A 222 35.77 20.54 -1.36
C ALA A 222 36.39 19.33 -2.08
N GLY A 223 35.76 18.97 -3.21
CA GLY A 223 36.40 18.91 -4.52
C GLY A 223 37.11 17.62 -4.93
N TYR A 224 36.58 16.98 -5.99
CA TYR A 224 37.38 16.45 -7.11
C TYR A 224 36.54 16.48 -8.41
N PRO A 225 37.01 17.11 -9.51
CA PRO A 225 36.31 17.11 -10.79
C PRO A 225 36.65 15.87 -11.64
N ALA A 226 35.65 15.32 -12.30
CA ALA A 226 35.80 14.30 -13.35
C ALA A 226 36.19 14.95 -14.69
N PRO A 227 37.07 14.34 -15.51
CA PRO A 227 37.44 14.90 -16.80
C PRO A 227 36.42 14.56 -17.90
N ASN A 228 36.22 15.57 -18.74
CA ASN A 228 35.41 15.58 -19.95
C ASN A 228 36.28 15.14 -21.13
N ILE A 229 35.82 14.21 -21.98
CA ILE A 229 36.42 13.97 -23.30
C ILE A 229 35.31 13.97 -24.34
N SER A 230 35.43 14.90 -25.29
CA SER A 230 34.67 15.03 -26.53
C SER A 230 35.69 15.04 -27.70
N PRO A 231 35.29 15.06 -28.99
CA PRO A 231 35.43 13.89 -29.87
C PRO A 231 36.29 14.16 -31.12
N SER A 232 36.28 13.19 -32.05
CA SER A 232 36.52 13.27 -33.52
C SER A 232 37.92 12.90 -34.05
N PRO A 233 38.12 12.80 -35.39
CA PRO A 233 37.77 11.67 -36.27
C PRO A 233 38.99 11.21 -37.13
N PHE A 234 38.87 10.18 -37.99
CA PHE A 234 39.42 10.23 -39.37
C PHE A 234 39.09 8.96 -40.19
N ALA A 235 38.84 9.20 -41.47
CA ALA A 235 38.57 8.24 -42.53
C ALA A 235 39.85 7.87 -43.32
N SER A 236 39.73 6.81 -44.14
CA SER A 236 40.20 6.70 -45.56
C SER A 236 41.06 5.46 -45.91
N GLN A 237 40.45 4.57 -46.73
CA GLN A 237 40.87 4.05 -48.06
C GLN A 237 42.19 3.24 -48.29
N ILE A 238 42.05 1.93 -48.68
CA ILE A 238 42.32 1.20 -49.99
C ILE A 238 43.63 1.55 -50.80
N PRO A 239 44.30 0.74 -51.71
CA PRO A 239 44.03 -0.54 -52.46
C PRO A 239 45.22 -1.58 -52.48
N GLY A 240 45.30 -2.73 -53.21
CA GLY A 240 44.51 -3.42 -54.25
C GLY A 240 45.21 -4.67 -54.87
N GLU A 241 44.49 -5.36 -55.79
CA GLU A 241 44.89 -6.23 -56.95
C GLU A 241 45.50 -7.66 -56.77
N HIS A 242 44.79 -8.75 -57.18
CA HIS A 242 44.81 -9.56 -58.45
C HIS A 242 45.95 -10.63 -58.48
N VAL A 243 45.83 -11.91 -58.92
CA VAL A 243 45.23 -12.61 -60.09
C VAL A 243 45.03 -14.14 -59.80
N ALA A 244 44.17 -14.77 -60.61
CA ALA A 244 43.75 -16.18 -60.90
C ALA A 244 44.81 -17.33 -60.88
N GLU A 245 44.58 -18.64 -61.07
CA GLU A 245 43.47 -19.51 -61.59
C GLU A 245 43.78 -21.02 -61.32
N VAL A 246 42.82 -21.91 -61.66
CA VAL A 246 42.90 -23.36 -62.05
C VAL A 246 42.40 -24.46 -61.07
N SER A 247 41.12 -24.82 -61.28
CA SER A 247 40.50 -26.15 -61.53
C SER A 247 41.13 -27.46 -61.01
N SER A 248 40.36 -28.29 -60.27
CA SER A 248 39.56 -29.39 -60.86
C SER A 248 39.09 -30.48 -59.85
N ASN A 249 37.86 -30.94 -60.10
CA ASN A 249 37.28 -32.28 -59.88
C ASN A 249 36.44 -32.67 -58.65
N HIS A 250 35.36 -33.37 -59.01
CA HIS A 250 34.13 -33.76 -58.32
C HIS A 250 34.24 -34.87 -57.26
N HIS A 251 33.40 -34.79 -56.23
CA HIS A 251 32.53 -35.91 -55.83
C HIS A 251 31.22 -35.45 -55.17
N HIS A 252 30.12 -36.06 -55.60
CA HIS A 252 28.73 -35.78 -55.21
C HIS A 252 28.36 -36.63 -53.98
N SER A 253 27.62 -36.09 -52.99
CA SER A 253 26.38 -36.71 -52.49
C SER A 253 25.75 -35.96 -51.29
N TYR A 254 24.42 -35.85 -51.34
CA TYR A 254 23.48 -35.81 -50.21
C TYR A 254 23.55 -34.63 -49.21
N LYS A 255 22.62 -33.68 -49.38
CA LYS A 255 21.79 -33.03 -48.34
C LYS A 255 21.21 -31.71 -48.85
N ARG A 256 20.03 -31.76 -49.49
CA ARG A 256 19.11 -30.60 -49.61
C ARG A 256 17.66 -31.05 -49.63
N VAL A 257 17.16 -31.56 -48.49
CA VAL A 257 15.69 -31.69 -48.28
C VAL A 257 15.25 -31.40 -46.82
N ILE A 258 16.15 -31.15 -45.85
CA ILE A 258 15.74 -31.02 -44.44
C ILE A 258 15.29 -29.59 -44.06
N PHE A 259 15.71 -28.55 -44.78
CA PHE A 259 15.38 -27.15 -44.42
C PHE A 259 13.92 -26.71 -44.66
N PRO A 260 13.19 -27.11 -45.72
CA PRO A 260 11.80 -26.66 -45.90
C PRO A 260 10.82 -27.34 -44.92
N ALA A 261 11.12 -28.55 -44.44
CA ALA A 261 10.25 -29.29 -43.53
C ALA A 261 10.24 -28.69 -42.10
N VAL A 262 11.40 -28.27 -41.60
CA VAL A 262 11.50 -27.66 -40.26
C VAL A 262 10.90 -26.25 -40.23
N GLY A 263 11.08 -25.47 -41.30
CA GLY A 263 10.48 -24.14 -41.44
C GLY A 263 8.95 -24.15 -41.45
N ALA A 264 8.34 -25.15 -42.11
CA ALA A 264 6.89 -25.31 -42.12
C ALA A 264 6.31 -25.69 -40.75
N LEU A 265 7.04 -26.50 -39.97
CA LEU A 265 6.64 -26.91 -38.62
C LEU A 265 6.68 -25.75 -37.62
N VAL A 266 7.74 -24.94 -37.64
CA VAL A 266 7.89 -23.80 -36.72
C VAL A 266 6.88 -22.70 -37.01
N THR A 267 6.62 -22.41 -38.29
CA THR A 267 5.60 -21.43 -38.69
C THR A 267 4.20 -21.91 -38.33
N GLY A 268 3.88 -23.19 -38.55
CA GLY A 268 2.60 -23.78 -38.13
C GLY A 268 2.37 -23.72 -36.60
N LEU A 269 3.39 -24.02 -35.80
CA LEU A 269 3.31 -23.94 -34.33
C LEU A 269 3.14 -22.50 -33.83
N SER A 270 3.83 -21.54 -34.44
CA SER A 270 3.68 -20.12 -34.11
C SER A 270 2.28 -19.60 -34.42
N VAL A 271 1.74 -19.93 -35.59
CA VAL A 271 0.38 -19.51 -35.99
C VAL A 271 -0.69 -20.15 -35.11
N THR A 272 -0.55 -21.44 -34.77
CA THR A 272 -1.50 -22.12 -33.88
C THR A 272 -1.49 -21.53 -32.47
N LEU A 273 -0.31 -21.21 -31.92
CA LEU A 273 -0.20 -20.51 -30.62
C LEU A 273 -0.85 -19.12 -30.65
N LEU A 274 -0.65 -18.34 -31.72
CA LEU A 274 -1.28 -17.04 -31.89
C LEU A 274 -2.81 -17.14 -31.95
N VAL A 275 -3.35 -18.12 -32.70
CA VAL A 275 -4.79 -18.36 -32.78
C VAL A 275 -5.35 -18.76 -31.41
N VAL A 276 -4.68 -19.64 -30.67
CA VAL A 276 -5.10 -20.02 -29.31
C VAL A 276 -5.07 -18.81 -28.38
N LEU A 277 -4.03 -17.97 -28.44
CA LEU A 277 -3.95 -16.75 -27.64
C LEU A 277 -5.10 -15.79 -27.97
N ILE A 278 -5.41 -15.59 -29.25
CA ILE A 278 -6.56 -14.78 -29.69
C ILE A 278 -7.88 -15.37 -29.17
N LEU A 279 -8.06 -16.69 -29.22
CA LEU A 279 -9.27 -17.35 -28.69
C LEU A 279 -9.36 -17.22 -27.16
N LEU A 280 -8.25 -17.32 -26.43
CA LEU A 280 -8.21 -17.11 -24.98
C LEU A 280 -8.49 -15.65 -24.61
N ILE A 281 -7.96 -14.68 -25.37
CA ILE A 281 -8.26 -13.25 -25.21
C ILE A 281 -9.73 -13.00 -25.49
N ARG A 282 -10.30 -13.55 -26.56
CA ARG A 282 -11.73 -13.39 -26.90
C ARG A 282 -12.66 -14.10 -25.92
N ARG A 283 -12.23 -15.23 -25.33
CA ARG A 283 -12.98 -15.91 -24.27
C ARG A 283 -12.95 -15.10 -22.98
N LYS A 284 -11.79 -14.55 -22.60
CA LYS A 284 -11.64 -13.67 -21.44
C LYS A 284 -12.35 -12.33 -21.63
N SER A 285 -12.35 -11.78 -22.86
CA SER A 285 -13.08 -10.55 -23.17
C SER A 285 -14.59 -10.74 -23.06
N LYS A 286 -15.12 -11.90 -23.45
CA LYS A 286 -16.54 -12.25 -23.24
C LYS A 286 -16.91 -12.40 -21.76
N GLU A 287 -16.01 -12.93 -20.93
CA GLU A 287 -16.21 -12.97 -19.46
C GLU A 287 -16.11 -11.57 -18.83
N LEU A 288 -15.23 -10.69 -19.34
CA LEU A 288 -15.12 -9.29 -18.93
C LEU A 288 -16.31 -8.44 -19.37
N GLU A 289 -16.85 -8.63 -20.58
CA GLU A 289 -18.10 -7.99 -21.04
C GLU A 289 -19.29 -8.35 -20.13
N LYS A 290 -19.31 -9.56 -19.57
CA LYS A 290 -20.32 -10.01 -18.61
C LYS A 290 -20.23 -9.28 -17.27
N ILE A 291 -19.05 -8.75 -16.93
CA ILE A 291 -18.76 -7.97 -15.70
C ILE A 291 -18.89 -6.46 -15.96
N GLU A 292 -18.55 -5.99 -17.15
CA GLU A 292 -18.57 -4.57 -17.55
C GLU A 292 -19.98 -4.10 -17.94
N GLY A 293 -20.91 -5.02 -18.21
CA GLY A 293 -22.33 -4.76 -18.42
C GLY A 293 -23.16 -4.49 -17.15
N ILE A 294 -22.54 -4.27 -15.98
CA ILE A 294 -23.29 -3.96 -14.75
C ILE A 294 -23.45 -2.45 -14.61
N ASN A 295 -24.51 -1.92 -15.22
CA ASN A 295 -24.97 -0.55 -14.99
C ASN A 295 -25.02 -0.25 -13.47
N PRO A 296 -24.52 0.89 -12.97
CA PRO A 296 -24.61 1.27 -11.55
C PRO A 296 -26.05 1.23 -11.01
N LEU A 297 -27.04 1.49 -11.88
CA LEU A 297 -28.46 1.34 -11.59
C LEU A 297 -28.90 -0.11 -11.33
N LYS A 298 -28.25 -1.08 -12.00
CA LYS A 298 -28.47 -2.52 -11.81
C LYS A 298 -27.80 -3.03 -10.53
N VAL A 299 -26.62 -2.51 -10.18
CA VAL A 299 -25.98 -2.77 -8.86
C VAL A 299 -26.87 -2.24 -7.74
N LEU A 300 -27.31 -0.99 -7.85
CA LEU A 300 -28.23 -0.38 -6.89
C LEU A 300 -29.48 -1.24 -6.76
N SER A 301 -30.11 -1.60 -7.89
CA SER A 301 -31.30 -2.47 -7.93
C SER A 301 -31.08 -3.83 -7.26
N SER A 302 -29.93 -4.48 -7.47
CA SER A 302 -29.59 -5.77 -6.85
C SER A 302 -29.42 -5.66 -5.32
N CYS A 303 -28.75 -4.60 -4.84
CA CYS A 303 -28.65 -4.31 -3.40
C CYS A 303 -29.98 -3.87 -2.79
N VAL A 304 -30.87 -3.28 -3.60
CA VAL A 304 -32.24 -2.89 -3.21
C VAL A 304 -33.12 -4.13 -3.04
N THR A 305 -33.07 -5.08 -3.98
CA THR A 305 -33.98 -6.23 -4.00
C THR A 305 -33.63 -7.29 -2.94
N LYS A 306 -32.35 -7.59 -2.72
CA LYS A 306 -31.93 -8.54 -1.68
C LYS A 306 -32.28 -8.12 -0.25
N GLY A 307 -32.45 -6.82 0.01
CA GLY A 307 -32.81 -6.29 1.33
C GLY A 307 -34.31 -6.31 1.63
N GLN A 308 -35.15 -6.72 0.66
CA GLN A 308 -36.60 -6.63 0.76
C GLN A 308 -37.29 -8.00 0.94
N GLU A 309 -36.55 -9.10 0.83
CA GLU A 309 -37.11 -10.46 0.72
C GLU A 309 -36.98 -11.31 2.01
N GLY A 310 -36.94 -10.65 3.17
CA GLY A 310 -36.94 -11.34 4.47
C GLY A 310 -37.78 -10.60 5.50
N THR A 311 -38.86 -11.22 5.95
CA THR A 311 -39.71 -10.83 7.10
C THR A 311 -39.00 -10.97 8.45
N SER A 312 -37.69 -10.68 8.52
CA SER A 312 -36.93 -10.66 9.76
C SER A 312 -36.67 -9.21 10.17
N THR A 313 -37.30 -8.81 11.27
CA THR A 313 -37.36 -7.44 11.83
C THR A 313 -36.03 -6.88 12.36
N ILE A 314 -34.88 -7.51 12.06
CA ILE A 314 -33.60 -7.20 12.70
C ILE A 314 -32.68 -6.35 11.81
N PHE A 315 -32.71 -6.52 10.48
CA PHE A 315 -31.86 -5.80 9.54
C PHE A 315 -32.68 -5.21 8.39
N GLY A 316 -32.90 -3.90 8.39
CA GLY A 316 -33.81 -3.22 7.47
C GLY A 316 -33.14 -2.15 6.60
N ARG A 317 -33.78 -1.82 5.47
CA ARG A 317 -33.41 -0.66 4.67
C ARG A 317 -34.24 0.55 5.06
N PHE A 318 -33.57 1.68 5.25
CA PHE A 318 -34.19 2.96 5.56
C PHE A 318 -34.05 3.96 4.40
N SER A 319 -35.03 4.84 4.28
CA SER A 319 -34.99 6.00 3.39
C SER A 319 -34.18 7.14 4.00
N TYR A 320 -33.67 8.04 3.15
CA TYR A 320 -33.01 9.26 3.62
C TYR A 320 -33.94 10.13 4.48
N ALA A 321 -35.22 10.19 4.14
CA ALA A 321 -36.22 10.91 4.90
C ALA A 321 -36.37 10.36 6.33
N GLU A 322 -36.31 9.04 6.50
CA GLU A 322 -36.30 8.41 7.82
C GLU A 322 -35.01 8.73 8.59
N MET A 323 -33.84 8.67 7.96
CA MET A 323 -32.57 9.05 8.60
C MET A 323 -32.58 10.51 9.05
N ARG A 324 -33.04 11.41 8.19
CA ARG A 324 -33.18 12.84 8.49
C ARG A 324 -34.16 13.10 9.62
N ARG A 325 -35.31 12.40 9.63
CA ARG A 325 -36.31 12.51 10.71
C ARG A 325 -35.76 11.97 12.02
N ALA A 326 -35.16 10.79 11.99
CA ALA A 326 -34.64 10.10 13.16
C ALA A 326 -33.56 10.92 13.88
N THR A 327 -32.69 11.58 13.11
CA THR A 327 -31.59 12.42 13.63
C THR A 327 -31.99 13.87 13.91
N ARG A 328 -33.28 14.22 13.73
CA ARG A 328 -33.77 15.61 13.80
C ARG A 328 -32.92 16.56 12.95
N ASN A 329 -32.79 16.25 11.66
CA ASN A 329 -31.92 16.95 10.72
C ASN A 329 -30.43 16.89 11.11
N PHE A 330 -29.94 15.72 11.53
CA PHE A 330 -28.52 15.50 11.86
C PHE A 330 -27.99 16.44 12.96
N SER A 331 -28.85 16.74 13.96
CA SER A 331 -28.60 17.77 14.97
C SER A 331 -27.60 17.36 16.07
N THR A 332 -27.55 16.07 16.42
CA THR A 332 -26.77 15.58 17.56
C THR A 332 -25.69 14.62 17.08
N THR A 333 -24.45 15.08 17.06
CA THR A 333 -23.27 14.27 16.71
C THR A 333 -22.75 13.55 17.96
N LEU A 334 -22.53 12.24 17.83
CA LEU A 334 -21.92 11.39 18.86
C LEU A 334 -20.40 11.28 18.69
N GLY A 335 -19.91 11.54 17.47
CA GLY A 335 -18.50 11.48 17.11
C GLY A 335 -18.34 11.35 15.60
N GLY A 336 -17.10 11.21 15.14
CA GLY A 336 -16.83 11.04 13.71
C GLY A 336 -15.35 10.93 13.40
N ASN A 337 -15.07 10.65 12.14
CA ASN A 337 -13.77 10.75 11.51
C ASN A 337 -13.94 11.35 10.10
N ASP A 338 -12.84 11.59 9.38
CA ASP A 338 -12.82 12.23 8.06
C ASP A 338 -13.73 11.55 7.02
N ASN A 339 -14.07 10.27 7.23
CA ASN A 339 -14.86 9.46 6.30
C ASN A 339 -16.28 9.19 6.80
N ALA A 340 -16.61 9.57 8.04
CA ALA A 340 -17.93 9.31 8.59
C ALA A 340 -18.27 10.16 9.82
N THR A 341 -19.52 10.63 9.86
CA THR A 341 -20.07 11.30 11.05
C THR A 341 -21.14 10.41 11.68
N ILE A 342 -21.09 10.23 13.00
CA ILE A 342 -22.04 9.41 13.75
C ILE A 342 -23.02 10.34 14.47
N PHE A 343 -24.32 10.13 14.22
CA PHE A 343 -25.40 10.91 14.81
C PHE A 343 -26.23 10.06 15.75
N LYS A 344 -26.75 10.67 16.82
CA LYS A 344 -27.81 10.06 17.62
C LYS A 344 -29.13 10.21 16.86
N GLY A 345 -29.91 9.13 16.81
CA GLY A 345 -31.24 9.15 16.22
C GLY A 345 -32.25 8.34 17.00
N GLN A 346 -33.53 8.57 16.71
CA GLN A 346 -34.63 7.76 17.20
C GLN A 346 -35.52 7.36 16.02
N LEU A 347 -35.64 6.06 15.77
CA LEU A 347 -36.50 5.51 14.72
C LEU A 347 -37.99 5.68 15.08
N SER A 348 -38.89 5.54 14.10
CA SER A 348 -40.34 5.68 14.30
C SER A 348 -40.94 4.69 15.30
N ASN A 349 -40.30 3.53 15.47
CA ASN A 349 -40.66 2.53 16.48
C ASN A 349 -40.14 2.86 17.89
N GLY A 350 -39.55 4.04 18.10
CA GLY A 350 -38.99 4.48 19.38
C GLY A 350 -37.55 4.02 19.66
N SER A 351 -36.99 3.13 18.83
CA SER A 351 -35.62 2.61 19.03
C SER A 351 -34.58 3.73 18.88
N VAL A 352 -33.72 3.87 19.89
CA VAL A 352 -32.58 4.79 19.84
C VAL A 352 -31.43 4.13 19.08
N VAL A 353 -30.86 4.85 18.11
CA VAL A 353 -29.85 4.33 17.18
C VAL A 353 -28.68 5.27 17.03
N ALA A 354 -27.53 4.70 16.69
CA ALA A 354 -26.37 5.44 16.20
C ALA A 354 -26.36 5.36 14.65
N ILE A 355 -26.48 6.51 13.99
CA ILE A 355 -26.54 6.61 12.53
C ILE A 355 -25.20 7.13 12.02
N LYS A 356 -24.40 6.24 11.45
CA LYS A 356 -23.12 6.57 10.82
C LYS A 356 -23.36 6.98 9.37
N ARG A 357 -23.27 8.28 9.09
CA ARG A 357 -23.24 8.84 7.74
C ARG A 357 -21.83 8.66 7.18
N ILE A 358 -21.70 8.02 6.02
CA ILE A 358 -20.43 7.87 5.34
C ILE A 358 -20.26 9.07 4.42
N GLU A 359 -19.29 9.91 4.72
CA GLU A 359 -18.91 11.05 3.87
C GLU A 359 -18.23 10.49 2.63
N SER A 360 -18.93 10.53 1.50
CA SER A 360 -18.55 9.77 0.31
C SER A 360 -18.39 10.66 -0.91
N SER A 361 -17.29 10.46 -1.65
CA SER A 361 -17.16 10.99 -3.01
C SER A 361 -18.06 10.21 -3.97
N PRO A 362 -18.57 10.82 -5.06
CA PRO A 362 -19.51 10.17 -5.98
C PRO A 362 -19.01 8.86 -6.62
N LYS A 363 -17.71 8.58 -6.55
CA LYS A 363 -17.03 7.42 -7.14
C LYS A 363 -16.73 6.30 -6.14
N GLN A 364 -17.06 6.46 -4.85
CA GLN A 364 -16.86 5.37 -3.89
C GLN A 364 -17.74 4.19 -4.27
N ASP A 365 -17.10 3.04 -4.45
CA ASP A 365 -17.65 1.87 -5.10
C ASP A 365 -18.93 1.38 -4.42
N LEU A 366 -20.07 1.63 -5.07
CA LEU A 366 -21.40 1.21 -4.63
C LEU A 366 -21.42 -0.30 -4.34
N LEU A 367 -20.65 -1.07 -5.12
CA LEU A 367 -20.49 -2.51 -4.95
C LEU A 367 -19.84 -2.84 -3.60
N ALA A 368 -18.79 -2.10 -3.22
CA ALA A 368 -18.09 -2.29 -1.95
C ALA A 368 -19.02 -2.03 -0.76
N PHE A 369 -19.79 -0.95 -0.78
CA PHE A 369 -20.78 -0.66 0.27
C PHE A 369 -21.82 -1.79 0.37
N CYS A 370 -22.32 -2.30 -0.75
CA CYS A 370 -23.29 -3.39 -0.71
C CYS A 370 -22.71 -4.71 -0.17
N LYS A 371 -21.48 -5.05 -0.56
CA LYS A 371 -20.77 -6.23 -0.03
C LYS A 371 -20.56 -6.10 1.48
N GLU A 372 -20.19 -4.90 1.93
CA GLU A 372 -20.05 -4.61 3.37
C GLU A 372 -21.39 -4.78 4.09
N MET A 373 -22.50 -4.29 3.55
CA MET A 373 -23.82 -4.46 4.17
C MET A 373 -24.28 -5.92 4.20
N GLU A 374 -24.01 -6.70 3.14
CA GLU A 374 -24.30 -8.14 3.12
C GLU A 374 -23.47 -8.91 4.16
N PHE A 375 -22.22 -8.50 4.37
CA PHE A 375 -21.34 -9.10 5.37
C PHE A 375 -21.74 -8.70 6.80
N LEU A 376 -21.78 -7.40 7.09
CA LEU A 376 -22.08 -6.88 8.43
C LEU A 376 -23.50 -7.22 8.87
N GLY A 377 -24.47 -7.27 7.96
CA GLY A 377 -25.85 -7.67 8.26
C GLY A 377 -25.98 -9.11 8.72
N ARG A 378 -24.96 -9.97 8.53
CA ARG A 378 -24.94 -11.35 9.05
C ARG A 378 -24.24 -11.46 10.41
N LEU A 379 -23.49 -10.44 10.82
CA LEU A 379 -22.74 -10.46 12.08
C LEU A 379 -23.66 -10.12 13.25
N HIS A 380 -24.03 -11.14 14.02
CA HIS A 380 -24.77 -10.99 15.27
C HIS A 380 -23.99 -11.65 16.39
N HIS A 381 -23.39 -10.84 17.26
CA HIS A 381 -22.62 -11.33 18.39
C HIS A 381 -22.78 -10.42 19.61
N ARG A 382 -22.81 -11.00 20.82
CA ARG A 382 -23.02 -10.29 22.09
C ARG A 382 -21.98 -9.21 22.42
N HIS A 383 -20.81 -9.27 21.78
CA HIS A 383 -19.69 -8.34 21.98
C HIS A 383 -19.49 -7.39 20.78
N LEU A 384 -20.43 -7.37 19.83
CA LEU A 384 -20.42 -6.44 18.71
C LEU A 384 -21.67 -5.56 18.78
N VAL A 385 -21.52 -4.29 18.39
CA VAL A 385 -22.66 -3.38 18.25
C VAL A 385 -23.53 -3.90 17.10
N GLY A 386 -24.79 -4.20 17.36
CA GLY A 386 -25.70 -4.74 16.35
C GLY A 386 -25.98 -3.74 15.23
N LEU A 387 -25.82 -4.18 13.98
CA LEU A 387 -26.24 -3.41 12.80
C LEU A 387 -27.74 -3.64 12.56
N LYS A 388 -28.54 -2.58 12.67
CA LYS A 388 -30.00 -2.60 12.44
C LYS A 388 -30.38 -2.38 10.98
N GLY A 389 -29.48 -1.82 10.17
CA GLY A 389 -29.79 -1.55 8.79
C GLY A 389 -28.93 -0.51 8.12
N TYR A 390 -29.39 -0.05 6.96
CA TYR A 390 -28.66 0.91 6.13
C TYR A 390 -29.59 1.82 5.34
N CYS A 391 -29.06 2.96 4.92
CA CYS A 391 -29.68 3.82 3.91
C CYS A 391 -28.72 4.00 2.74
N LEU A 392 -29.21 3.76 1.53
CA LEU A 392 -28.42 3.84 0.31
C LEU A 392 -29.18 4.61 -0.76
N THR A 393 -28.60 5.73 -1.17
CA THR A 393 -29.05 6.58 -2.27
C THR A 393 -27.88 6.87 -3.22
N LYS A 394 -28.11 7.63 -4.30
CA LYS A 394 -27.05 8.02 -5.24
C LYS A 394 -25.93 8.84 -4.59
N PHE A 395 -26.25 9.63 -3.57
CA PHE A 395 -25.32 10.59 -2.96
C PHE A 395 -25.02 10.28 -1.50
N GLU A 396 -25.99 9.71 -0.80
CA GLU A 396 -25.93 9.48 0.63
C GLU A 396 -25.88 8.00 0.96
N ARG A 397 -25.02 7.65 1.91
CA ARG A 397 -24.82 6.29 2.42
C ARG A 397 -24.81 6.35 3.95
N PHE A 398 -25.62 5.53 4.60
CA PHE A 398 -25.69 5.44 6.06
C PHE A 398 -25.70 3.99 6.53
N GLN A 399 -25.11 3.76 7.69
CA GLN A 399 -25.21 2.54 8.48
C GLN A 399 -25.93 2.85 9.80
N VAL A 400 -26.89 2.01 10.19
CA VAL A 400 -27.75 2.21 11.36
C VAL A 400 -27.43 1.15 12.40
N TYR A 401 -26.91 1.55 13.54
CA TYR A 401 -26.47 0.68 14.63
C TYR A 401 -27.32 0.86 15.89
N GLU A 402 -27.28 -0.14 16.77
CA GLU A 402 -27.72 0.01 18.15
C GLU A 402 -26.99 1.15 18.85
N TYR A 403 -27.73 1.94 19.60
CA TYR A 403 -27.13 2.98 20.43
C TYR A 403 -26.59 2.39 21.73
N MET A 404 -25.34 2.70 22.06
CA MET A 404 -24.69 2.30 23.30
C MET A 404 -24.84 3.43 24.34
N GLU A 405 -25.70 3.22 25.33
CA GLU A 405 -26.06 4.25 26.32
C GLU A 405 -24.91 4.64 27.24
N ASN A 406 -24.02 3.68 27.55
CA ASN A 406 -22.85 3.91 28.39
C ASN A 406 -21.69 4.60 27.63
N GLY A 407 -21.91 5.05 26.39
CA GLY A 407 -20.87 5.75 25.64
C GLY A 407 -19.69 4.86 25.27
N SER A 408 -18.55 5.50 24.98
CA SER A 408 -17.33 4.83 24.57
C SER A 408 -16.43 4.53 25.77
N LEU A 409 -15.53 3.55 25.63
CA LEU A 409 -14.51 3.26 26.64
C LEU A 409 -13.64 4.50 26.95
N LYS A 410 -13.41 5.37 25.95
CA LYS A 410 -12.68 6.62 26.12
C LYS A 410 -13.35 7.55 27.13
N ASP A 411 -14.68 7.61 27.14
CA ASP A 411 -15.46 8.47 28.03
C ASP A 411 -15.43 7.98 29.49
N HIS A 412 -14.91 6.78 29.74
CA HIS A 412 -14.85 6.18 31.08
C HIS A 412 -13.42 6.07 31.63
N LEU A 413 -12.41 6.26 30.76
CA LEU A 413 -11.00 6.18 31.15
C LEU A 413 -10.33 7.55 31.33
N HIS A 414 -10.99 8.64 30.92
CA HIS A 414 -10.43 9.99 30.94
C HIS A 414 -11.44 11.05 31.37
#